data_AF-A0A8T4LZX3-F1
#
_entry.id   AF-A0A8T4LZX3-F1
#
_cell.length_a   1.000
_cell.length_b   1.000
_cell.length_c   1.000
_cell.angle_alpha   90.00
_cell.angle_beta   90.00
_cell.angle_gamma   90.00
#
_symmetry.space_group_name_H-M   'P 1'
#
loop_
_entity.id
_entity.type
_entity.pdbx_description
1 polymer ?
#
loop_
_entity_poly.entity_id
_entity_poly.type
_entity_poly.pdbx_seq_one_letter_code
_entity_poly.pdbx_strand_id
1 'polypeptide(L)'
;MKKEANYIDSKQLFHLGGKKRLTVGQKAADAMANFGGSWVFIALFFIFLALWISTNAYLLSQYGKDVFDPYPFILLNLFLSCLAAIQAPIILMSQNRANERDRLRAEYDYAVNRKAEKEIREIKNDLSLIKRKLSVK
;
A
#
# COMPACT_ATOMS: atom_id res chain seq x y z
N MET A 1 19.76 -34.85 11.63
CA MET A 1 20.22 -33.76 10.73
C MET A 1 19.15 -33.27 9.73
N LYS A 2 18.55 -34.08 8.84
CA LYS A 2 17.48 -33.59 7.92
C LYS A 2 16.22 -33.04 8.62
N LYS A 3 15.80 -33.61 9.76
CA LYS A 3 14.64 -33.13 10.54
C LYS A 3 14.85 -31.74 11.16
N GLU A 4 16.04 -31.45 11.66
CA GLU A 4 16.33 -30.14 12.28
C GLU A 4 16.38 -29.03 11.23
N ALA A 5 17.01 -29.27 10.07
CA ALA A 5 17.05 -28.28 8.99
C ALA A 5 15.65 -27.91 8.46
N ASN A 6 14.72 -28.87 8.38
CA ASN A 6 13.31 -28.60 8.03
C ASN A 6 12.55 -27.90 9.15
N TYR A 7 12.87 -28.18 10.41
CA TYR A 7 12.24 -27.54 11.57
C TYR A 7 12.61 -26.05 11.68
N ILE A 8 13.88 -25.71 11.47
CA ILE A 8 14.37 -24.31 11.56
C ILE A 8 13.75 -23.43 10.45
N ASP A 9 13.66 -23.97 9.22
CA ASP A 9 13.08 -23.30 8.06
C ASP A 9 11.57 -23.04 8.20
N SER A 10 10.82 -24.04 8.68
CA SER A 10 9.37 -23.89 8.95
C SER A 10 9.08 -22.83 10.01
N LYS A 11 9.93 -22.70 11.03
CA LYS A 11 9.81 -21.69 12.08
C LYS A 11 10.10 -20.28 11.55
N GLN A 12 11.08 -20.13 10.65
CA GLN A 12 11.35 -18.84 9.99
C GLN A 12 10.20 -18.39 9.08
N LEU A 13 9.63 -19.31 8.29
CA LEU A 13 8.44 -19.02 7.47
C LEU A 13 7.23 -18.65 8.34
N PHE A 14 7.06 -19.29 9.50
CA PHE A 14 5.98 -18.98 10.44
C PHE A 14 6.15 -17.62 11.12
N HIS A 15 7.37 -17.22 11.47
CA HIS A 15 7.66 -15.90 12.05
C HIS A 15 7.44 -14.75 11.05
N LEU A 16 7.66 -14.98 9.75
CA LEU A 16 7.38 -14.01 8.68
C LEU A 16 5.87 -13.85 8.40
N GLY A 17 5.05 -14.87 8.73
CA GLY A 17 3.60 -14.88 8.52
C GLY A 17 2.75 -14.21 9.61
N GLY A 18 3.38 -13.63 10.64
CA GLY A 18 2.68 -13.00 11.75
C GLY A 18 1.86 -11.78 11.29
N LYS A 19 0.52 -11.93 11.17
CA LYS A 19 -0.39 -10.81 10.91
C LYS A 19 -0.33 -9.80 12.07
N LYS A 20 0.44 -8.71 11.92
CA LYS A 20 0.37 -7.55 12.82
C LYS A 20 -1.08 -7.02 12.81
N ARG A 21 -1.70 -6.92 13.99
CA ARG A 21 -3.03 -6.29 14.10
C ARG A 21 -2.89 -4.80 13.80
N LEU A 22 -3.59 -4.34 12.77
CA LEU A 22 -3.59 -2.92 12.38
C LEU A 22 -4.23 -2.08 13.48
N THR A 23 -3.58 -0.97 13.84
CA THR A 23 -4.15 0.01 14.76
C THR A 23 -5.34 0.74 14.12
N VAL A 24 -6.20 1.37 14.93
CA VAL A 24 -7.38 2.11 14.41
C VAL A 24 -6.95 3.22 13.44
N GLY A 25 -5.87 3.94 13.76
CA GLY A 25 -5.31 4.98 12.88
C GLY A 25 -4.78 4.41 11.56
N GLN A 26 -4.16 3.23 11.58
CA GLN A 26 -3.71 2.56 10.35
C GLN A 26 -4.89 2.11 9.47
N LYS A 27 -5.97 1.62 10.07
CA LYS A 27 -7.19 1.26 9.33
C LYS A 27 -7.84 2.48 8.68
N ALA A 28 -7.92 3.59 9.42
CA ALA A 28 -8.46 4.85 8.89
C ALA A 28 -7.58 5.40 7.75
N ALA A 29 -6.26 5.39 7.91
CA ALA A 29 -5.33 5.83 6.87
C ALA A 29 -5.42 4.98 5.60
N ASP A 30 -5.56 3.64 5.70
CA ASP A 30 -5.76 2.78 4.51
C ASP A 30 -7.09 3.08 3.81
N ALA A 31 -8.17 3.28 4.58
CA ALA A 31 -9.47 3.61 4.03
C ALA A 31 -9.42 4.95 3.29
N MET A 32 -8.76 5.97 3.88
CA MET A 32 -8.55 7.26 3.24
C MET A 32 -7.66 7.18 2.01
N ALA A 33 -6.57 6.41 2.03
CA ALA A 33 -5.68 6.25 0.88
C ALA A 33 -6.40 5.54 -0.30
N ASN A 34 -7.17 4.49 -0.01
CA ASN A 34 -7.96 3.79 -1.01
C ASN A 34 -9.09 4.66 -1.58
N PHE A 35 -9.73 5.48 -0.75
CA PHE A 35 -10.78 6.40 -1.19
C PHE A 35 -10.22 7.57 -1.99
N GLY A 36 -9.15 8.21 -1.50
CA GLY A 36 -8.50 9.34 -2.14
C GLY A 36 -7.80 9.00 -3.47
N GLY A 37 -7.43 7.74 -3.68
CA GLY A 37 -6.86 7.25 -4.95
C GLY A 37 -7.90 6.88 -6.01
N SER A 38 -9.20 7.02 -5.74
CA SER A 38 -10.27 6.63 -6.67
C SER A 38 -10.61 7.75 -7.65
N TRP A 39 -10.84 7.38 -8.92
CA TRP A 39 -11.36 8.28 -9.95
C TRP A 39 -12.73 8.89 -9.58
N VAL A 40 -13.53 8.17 -8.79
CA VAL A 40 -14.83 8.65 -8.30
C VAL A 40 -14.67 9.81 -7.31
N PHE A 41 -13.65 9.76 -6.45
CA PHE A 41 -13.38 10.84 -5.50
C PHE A 41 -12.98 12.13 -6.23
N ILE A 42 -12.12 12.00 -7.25
CA ILE A 42 -11.70 13.13 -8.09
C ILE A 42 -12.91 13.76 -8.78
N ALA A 43 -13.78 12.95 -9.39
CA ALA A 43 -15.00 13.45 -10.04
C ALA A 43 -15.95 14.17 -9.06
N LEU A 44 -16.21 13.58 -7.89
CA LEU A 44 -17.03 14.20 -6.85
C LEU A 44 -16.44 15.52 -6.34
N PHE A 45 -15.12 15.59 -6.20
CA PHE A 45 -14.43 16.80 -5.77
C PHE A 45 -14.59 17.94 -6.78
N PHE A 46 -14.46 17.66 -8.08
CA PHE A 46 -14.72 18.65 -9.12
C PHE A 46 -16.18 19.10 -9.17
N ILE A 47 -17.14 18.18 -8.97
CA ILE A 47 -18.57 18.52 -8.89
C ILE A 47 -18.84 19.44 -7.69
N PHE A 48 -18.26 19.13 -6.52
CA PHE A 48 -18.38 19.97 -5.33
C PHE A 48 -17.81 21.37 -5.57
N LEU A 49 -16.62 21.48 -6.18
CA LEU A 49 -16.02 22.76 -6.54
C LEU A 49 -16.89 23.55 -7.52
N ALA A 50 -17.39 22.90 -8.56
CA ALA A 50 -18.28 23.53 -9.54
C ALA A 50 -19.57 24.04 -8.87
N LEU A 51 -20.16 23.26 -7.97
CA LEU A 51 -21.36 23.65 -7.22
C LEU A 51 -21.09 24.82 -6.28
N TRP A 52 -19.95 24.82 -5.58
CA TRP A 52 -19.54 25.90 -4.69
C TRP A 52 -19.33 27.20 -5.44
N ILE A 53 -18.60 27.14 -6.56
CA ILE A 53 -18.36 28.31 -7.43
C ILE A 53 -19.69 28.80 -8.01
N SER A 54 -20.55 27.92 -8.51
CA SER A 54 -21.85 28.28 -9.08
C SER A 54 -22.78 28.93 -8.04
N THR A 55 -22.80 28.41 -6.82
CA THR A 55 -23.60 28.96 -5.71
C THR A 55 -23.10 30.34 -5.31
N ASN A 56 -21.78 30.52 -5.17
CA ASN A 56 -21.20 31.83 -4.83
C ASN A 56 -21.36 32.85 -5.97
N ALA A 57 -21.24 32.42 -7.23
CA ALA A 57 -21.50 33.26 -8.41
C ALA A 57 -22.96 33.70 -8.51
N TYR A 58 -23.90 32.78 -8.22
CA TYR A 58 -25.33 33.09 -8.16
C TYR A 58 -25.67 34.06 -7.01
N LEU A 59 -25.12 33.83 -5.83
CA LEU A 59 -25.30 34.72 -4.67
C LEU A 59 -24.70 36.12 -4.92
N LEU A 60 -23.54 36.20 -5.57
CA LEU A 60 -22.95 37.47 -6.02
C LEU A 60 -23.86 38.22 -7.00
N SER A 61 -24.49 37.50 -7.94
CA SER A 61 -25.42 38.09 -8.91
C SER A 61 -26.73 38.58 -8.29
N GLN A 62 -27.19 37.98 -7.18
CA GLN A 62 -28.48 38.30 -6.56
C GLN A 62 -28.37 39.30 -5.39
N TYR A 63 -27.30 39.23 -4.59
CA TYR A 63 -27.14 39.99 -3.34
C TYR A 63 -26.00 41.02 -3.37
N GLY A 64 -25.32 41.20 -4.50
CA GLY A 64 -24.30 42.25 -4.64
C GLY A 64 -23.06 41.97 -3.77
N LYS A 65 -22.65 42.92 -2.91
CA LYS A 65 -21.40 42.81 -2.11
C LYS A 65 -21.53 42.00 -0.81
N ASP A 66 -22.74 41.66 -0.38
CA ASP A 66 -23.00 40.87 0.82
C ASP A 66 -22.92 39.35 0.54
N VAL A 67 -21.87 38.93 -0.17
CA VAL A 67 -21.66 37.53 -0.52
C VAL A 67 -20.85 36.83 0.55
N PHE A 68 -21.21 35.59 0.83
CA PHE A 68 -20.55 34.72 1.80
C PHE A 68 -19.09 34.36 1.40
N ASP A 69 -18.68 34.54 0.13
CA ASP A 69 -17.28 34.46 -0.35
C ASP A 69 -17.05 35.19 -1.71
N PRO A 70 -16.74 36.50 -1.72
CA PRO A 70 -16.48 37.25 -2.96
C PRO A 70 -15.19 36.79 -3.67
N TYR A 71 -15.12 36.98 -4.99
CA TYR A 71 -13.90 36.73 -5.77
C TYR A 71 -12.72 37.50 -5.15
N PRO A 72 -11.60 36.86 -4.75
CA PRO A 72 -11.01 35.62 -5.28
C PRO A 72 -11.24 34.32 -4.45
N PHE A 73 -12.36 34.17 -3.74
CA PHE A 73 -12.74 32.98 -2.95
C PHE A 73 -11.74 32.61 -1.84
N ILE A 74 -11.60 33.49 -0.84
CA ILE A 74 -10.58 33.35 0.22
C ILE A 74 -10.82 32.11 1.09
N LEU A 75 -12.09 31.78 1.37
CA LEU A 75 -12.46 30.64 2.21
C LEU A 75 -12.21 29.32 1.48
N LEU A 76 -12.57 29.26 0.20
CA LEU A 76 -12.28 28.08 -0.63
C LEU A 76 -10.77 27.85 -0.73
N ASN A 77 -10.00 28.92 -0.97
CA ASN A 77 -8.55 28.84 -1.06
C ASN A 77 -7.90 28.35 0.24
N LEU A 78 -8.38 28.83 1.40
CA LEU A 78 -7.92 28.38 2.70
C LEU A 78 -8.20 26.89 2.92
N PHE A 79 -9.41 26.45 2.58
CA PHE A 79 -9.81 25.05 2.72
C PHE A 79 -8.97 24.12 1.83
N LEU A 80 -8.78 24.49 0.56
CA LEU A 80 -7.94 23.74 -0.38
C LEU A 80 -6.48 23.65 0.08
N SER A 81 -5.94 24.74 0.62
CA SER A 81 -4.56 24.76 1.14
C SER A 81 -4.41 23.83 2.35
N CYS A 82 -5.38 23.80 3.26
CA CYS A 82 -5.39 22.89 4.40
C CYS A 82 -5.50 21.41 3.96
N LEU A 83 -6.39 21.12 2.99
CA LEU A 83 -6.51 19.78 2.41
C LEU A 83 -5.20 19.31 1.78
N ALA A 84 -4.54 20.16 1.00
CA ALA A 84 -3.27 19.86 0.37
C ALA A 84 -2.15 19.61 1.39
N ALA A 85 -2.10 20.40 2.48
CA ALA A 85 -1.12 20.24 3.54
C ALA A 85 -1.22 18.87 4.25
N ILE A 86 -2.44 18.37 4.44
CA ILE A 86 -2.70 17.08 5.10
C ILE A 86 -2.51 15.89 4.12
N GLN A 87 -2.63 16.11 2.81
CA GLN A 87 -2.46 15.04 1.81
C GLN A 87 -1.04 14.44 1.83
N ALA A 88 0.01 15.26 1.82
CA ALA A 88 1.39 14.75 1.70
C ALA A 88 1.80 13.79 2.84
N PRO A 89 1.52 14.08 4.13
CA PRO A 89 1.76 13.14 5.22
C PRO A 89 0.93 11.85 5.12
N ILE A 90 -0.34 11.94 4.74
CA ILE A 90 -1.21 10.75 4.58
C ILE A 90 -0.67 9.85 3.47
N ILE A 91 -0.30 10.44 2.34
CA ILE A 91 0.34 9.74 1.22
C ILE A 91 1.64 9.09 1.71
N LEU A 92 2.50 9.83 2.42
CA LEU A 92 3.77 9.31 2.95
C LEU A 92 3.56 8.15 3.95
N MET A 93 2.55 8.25 4.81
CA MET A 93 2.19 7.17 5.75
C MET A 93 1.68 5.92 5.02
N SER A 94 0.87 6.10 3.97
CA SER A 94 0.38 4.99 3.13
C SER A 94 1.53 4.33 2.36
N GLN A 95 2.47 5.12 1.85
CA GLN A 95 3.67 4.66 1.15
C GLN A 95 4.61 3.90 2.09
N ASN A 96 4.91 4.44 3.28
CA ASN A 96 5.78 3.79 4.26
C ASN A 96 5.25 2.39 4.64
N ARG A 97 3.92 2.24 4.72
CA ARG A 97 3.27 0.95 4.97
C ARG A 97 3.30 0.01 3.77
N ALA A 98 3.09 0.52 2.56
CA ALA A 98 3.25 -0.30 1.36
C ALA A 98 4.69 -0.84 1.26
N ASN A 99 5.70 0.01 1.48
CA ASN A 99 7.10 -0.37 1.49
C ASN A 99 7.43 -1.42 2.57
N GLU A 100 6.87 -1.32 3.78
CA GLU A 100 7.07 -2.34 4.82
C GLU A 100 6.51 -3.71 4.38
N ARG A 101 5.31 -3.73 3.78
CA ARG A 101 4.71 -4.96 3.23
C ARG A 101 5.55 -5.55 2.10
N ASP A 102 6.01 -4.70 1.18
CA ASP A 102 6.81 -5.14 0.04
C ASP A 102 8.18 -5.67 0.49
N ARG A 103 8.81 -5.06 1.50
CA ARG A 103 10.05 -5.56 2.10
C ARG A 103 9.85 -6.94 2.73
N LEU A 104 8.79 -7.12 3.53
CA LEU A 104 8.48 -8.41 4.15
C LEU A 104 8.20 -9.49 3.09
N ARG A 105 7.51 -9.12 2.00
CA ARG A 105 7.25 -10.02 0.88
C ARG A 105 8.55 -10.44 0.20
N ALA A 106 9.46 -9.49 -0.05
CA ALA A 106 10.76 -9.78 -0.64
C ALA A 106 11.62 -10.70 0.24
N GLU A 107 11.61 -10.50 1.57
CA GLU A 107 12.31 -11.37 2.52
C GLU A 107 11.73 -12.80 2.53
N TYR A 108 10.40 -12.92 2.47
CA TYR A 108 9.72 -14.20 2.35
C TYR A 108 10.06 -14.92 1.04
N ASP A 109 9.96 -14.22 -0.10
CA ASP A 109 10.27 -14.77 -1.41
C ASP A 109 11.75 -15.21 -1.49
N TYR A 110 12.66 -14.46 -0.86
CA TYR A 110 14.07 -14.84 -0.75
C TYR A 110 14.25 -16.14 0.05
N ALA A 111 13.58 -16.29 1.19
CA ALA A 111 13.66 -17.51 2.00
C ALA A 111 13.15 -18.74 1.25
N VAL A 112 12.00 -18.61 0.56
CA VAL A 112 11.42 -19.68 -0.27
C VAL A 112 12.36 -20.06 -1.41
N ASN A 113 12.94 -19.09 -2.11
CA ASN A 113 13.88 -19.37 -3.20
C ASN A 113 15.14 -20.09 -2.72
N ARG A 114 15.68 -19.72 -1.56
CA ARG A 114 16.83 -20.41 -0.96
C ARG A 114 16.53 -21.85 -0.58
N LYS A 115 15.31 -22.11 -0.09
CA LYS A 115 14.84 -23.47 0.18
C LYS A 115 14.74 -24.30 -1.10
N ALA A 116 14.11 -23.74 -2.14
CA ALA A 116 13.99 -24.39 -3.44
C ALA A 116 15.37 -24.71 -4.04
N GLU A 117 16.34 -23.79 -3.95
CA GLU A 117 17.72 -24.02 -4.41
C GLU A 117 18.35 -25.24 -3.70
N LYS A 118 18.14 -25.36 -2.38
CA LYS A 118 18.67 -26.48 -1.60
C LYS A 118 18.00 -27.81 -1.99
N GLU A 119 16.68 -27.84 -2.13
CA GLU A 119 15.95 -29.04 -2.54
C GLU A 119 16.37 -29.50 -3.95
N ILE A 120 16.52 -28.57 -4.90
CA ILE A 120 17.03 -28.86 -6.25
C ILE A 120 18.44 -29.45 -6.19
N ARG A 121 19.31 -28.90 -5.34
CA ARG A 121 20.68 -29.40 -5.17
C ARG A 121 20.69 -30.82 -4.61
N GLU A 122 19.81 -31.12 -3.65
CA GLU A 122 19.65 -32.48 -3.12
C GLU A 122 19.18 -33.46 -4.20
N ILE A 123 18.15 -33.11 -4.98
CA ILE A 123 17.66 -33.93 -6.10
C ILE A 123 18.75 -34.17 -7.15
N LYS A 124 19.54 -33.14 -7.48
CA LYS A 124 20.66 -33.26 -8.44
C LYS A 124 21.73 -34.23 -7.95
N ASN A 125 22.03 -34.21 -6.65
CA ASN A 125 22.97 -35.15 -6.04
C ASN A 125 22.44 -36.58 -6.11
N ASP A 126 21.18 -36.81 -5.74
CA ASP A 126 20.54 -38.14 -5.79
C ASP A 126 20.50 -38.69 -7.22
N LEU A 127 20.17 -37.84 -8.21
CA LEU A 127 20.20 -38.20 -9.62
C LEU A 127 21.60 -38.60 -10.09
N SER A 128 22.63 -37.86 -9.68
CA SER A 128 24.02 -38.18 -10.03
C SER A 128 24.48 -39.51 -9.44
N LEU A 129 24.02 -39.84 -8.23
CA LEU A 129 24.26 -41.10 -7.54
C LEU A 129 23.61 -42.28 -8.28
N ILE A 130 22.34 -42.13 -8.67
CA ILE A 130 21.61 -43.14 -9.45
C ILE A 130 22.31 -43.35 -10.81
N LYS A 131 22.65 -42.28 -11.53
CA LYS A 131 23.37 -42.36 -12.81
C LYS A 131 24.69 -43.12 -12.68
N ARG A 132 25.46 -42.87 -11.62
CA ARG A 132 26.72 -43.58 -11.36
C ARG A 132 26.50 -45.07 -11.11
N LYS A 133 25.47 -45.45 -10.33
CA LYS A 133 25.16 -46.87 -10.08
C LYS A 133 24.72 -47.62 -11.35
N LEU A 134 23.98 -46.95 -12.24
CA LEU A 134 23.56 -47.54 -13.51
C LEU A 134 24.70 -47.67 -14.52
N SER A 135 25.71 -46.79 -14.47
CA SER A 135 26.87 -46.81 -15.38
C SER A 135 27.94 -47.86 -15.05
N VAL A 136 27.88 -48.47 -13.86
CA VAL A 136 28.87 -49.45 -13.36
C VAL A 136 28.36 -50.90 -13.54
N LYS A 137 27.17 -51.09 -14.10
CA LYS A 137 26.57 -52.38 -14.42
C LYS A 137 26.46 -52.55 -15.93
#